data_AF-A0A1G4A0Q3-F1
#
_entry.id   AF-A0A1G4A0Q3-F1
#
_cell.length_a   1.000
_cell.length_b   1.000
_cell.length_c   1.000
_cell.angle_alpha   90.00
_cell.angle_beta   90.00
_cell.angle_gamma   90.00
#
_symmetry.space_group_name_H-M   'P 1'
#
loop_
_entity.id
_entity.type
_entity.pdbx_description
1 polymer ?
#
loop_
_entity_poly.entity_id
_entity_poly.type
_entity_poly.pdbx_seq_one_letter_code
_entity_poly.pdbx_strand_id
1 'polypeptide(L)'
;MRIISLISVAAILLATGCATTSRTARKLLPQEEIIRLSKAQTPDSEIIQRIQTSGTVYRLSAVEIVHLHKSGVSNGVIDYILQNYVDAVRWQERERCEMNWYFHGPYCYWHWPP
;
A
#
# COMPACT_ATOMS: atom_id res chain seq x y z
N MET A 1 -47.97 -25.66 4.26
CA MET A 1 -47.82 -24.33 4.90
C MET A 1 -46.64 -24.25 5.87
N ARG A 2 -46.36 -25.27 6.71
CA ARG A 2 -45.19 -25.26 7.62
C ARG A 2 -43.81 -25.34 6.93
N ILE A 3 -43.71 -26.10 5.83
CA ILE A 3 -42.46 -26.32 5.09
C ILE A 3 -42.05 -25.07 4.28
N ILE A 4 -43.02 -24.34 3.71
CA ILE A 4 -42.77 -23.10 2.96
C ILE A 4 -42.22 -22.00 3.89
N SER A 5 -42.70 -21.95 5.14
CA SER A 5 -42.21 -21.02 6.18
C SER A 5 -40.74 -21.29 6.57
N LEU A 6 -40.33 -22.57 6.62
CA LEU A 6 -38.95 -22.94 6.96
C LEU A 6 -37.94 -22.58 5.85
N ILE A 7 -38.36 -22.67 4.58
CA ILE A 7 -37.52 -22.30 3.43
C ILE A 7 -37.28 -20.78 3.39
N SER A 8 -38.30 -19.98 3.70
CA SER A 8 -38.18 -18.52 3.75
C SER A 8 -37.22 -18.05 4.85
N VAL A 9 -37.20 -18.72 6.01
CA VAL A 9 -36.27 -18.39 7.11
C VAL A 9 -34.82 -18.72 6.73
N ALA A 10 -34.58 -19.85 6.06
CA ALA A 10 -33.25 -20.24 5.60
C ALA A 10 -32.67 -19.29 4.53
N ALA A 11 -33.51 -18.74 3.65
CA ALA A 11 -33.09 -17.80 2.62
C ALA A 11 -32.61 -16.45 3.19
N ILE A 12 -33.20 -15.99 4.29
CA ILE A 12 -32.83 -14.73 4.95
C ILE A 12 -31.48 -14.84 5.69
N LEU A 13 -31.16 -16.03 6.22
CA LEU A 13 -29.88 -16.32 6.89
C LEU A 13 -28.68 -16.33 5.93
N LEU A 14 -28.87 -16.66 4.66
CA LEU A 14 -27.80 -16.67 3.65
C LEU A 14 -27.51 -15.27 3.09
N ALA A 15 -28.45 -14.34 3.17
CA ALA A 15 -28.33 -13.01 2.57
C ALA A 15 -27.59 -11.98 3.45
N THR A 16 -27.41 -12.24 4.75
CA THR A 16 -26.77 -11.29 5.69
C THR A 16 -25.24 -11.27 5.61
N GLY A 17 -24.62 -12.17 4.82
CA GLY A 17 -23.17 -12.25 4.65
C GLY A 17 -22.54 -11.23 3.69
N CYS A 18 -23.32 -10.53 2.86
CA CYS A 18 -22.76 -9.66 1.81
C CYS A 18 -22.56 -8.18 2.22
N ALA A 19 -23.07 -7.74 3.37
CA ALA A 19 -23.03 -6.31 3.75
C ALA A 19 -21.88 -5.93 4.70
N THR A 20 -21.20 -6.90 5.32
CA THR A 20 -20.08 -6.65 6.25
C THR A 20 -18.75 -6.88 5.55
N THR A 21 -18.41 -5.99 4.64
CA THR A 21 -17.01 -5.73 4.32
C THR A 21 -16.78 -4.24 4.49
N SER A 22 -16.61 -3.81 5.74
CA SER A 22 -16.03 -2.50 5.98
C SER A 22 -14.58 -2.60 5.57
N ARG A 23 -14.27 -2.20 4.34
CA ARG A 23 -12.90 -1.98 3.89
C ARG A 23 -12.37 -0.84 4.75
N THR A 24 -11.74 -1.15 5.88
CA THR A 24 -11.03 -0.17 6.71
C THR A 24 -10.13 0.61 5.77
N ALA A 25 -10.49 1.87 5.50
CA ALA A 25 -9.69 2.73 4.64
C ALA A 25 -8.33 2.85 5.30
N ARG A 26 -7.29 2.31 4.65
CA ARG A 26 -5.94 2.37 5.16
C ARG A 26 -5.57 3.84 5.32
N LYS A 27 -5.31 4.26 6.56
CA LYS A 27 -4.96 5.66 6.83
C LYS A 27 -3.61 5.94 6.19
N LEU A 28 -3.60 6.85 5.21
CA LEU A 28 -2.36 7.34 4.61
C LEU A 28 -1.53 8.03 5.68
N LEU A 29 -0.22 7.83 5.65
CA LEU A 29 0.73 8.55 6.47
C LEU A 29 1.16 9.79 5.65
N PRO A 30 0.90 11.02 6.09
CA PRO A 30 1.37 12.20 5.37
C PRO A 30 2.86 12.48 5.70
N GLN A 31 3.57 13.20 4.84
CA GLN A 31 5.01 13.48 5.05
C GLN A 31 5.27 14.28 6.34
N GLU A 32 4.35 15.16 6.70
CA GLU A 32 4.37 15.96 7.93
C GLU A 32 4.32 15.09 9.18
N GLU A 33 3.65 13.94 9.11
CA GLU A 33 3.61 12.96 10.19
C GLU A 33 4.97 12.29 10.38
N ILE A 34 5.67 11.96 9.29
CA ILE A 34 7.03 11.40 9.35
C ILE A 34 7.99 12.41 10.00
N ILE A 35 7.87 13.69 9.62
CA ILE A 35 8.64 14.77 10.24
C ILE A 35 8.32 14.87 11.74
N ARG A 36 7.05 14.79 12.13
CA ARG A 36 6.63 14.83 13.52
C ARG A 36 7.20 13.67 14.34
N LEU A 37 7.13 12.45 13.82
CA LEU A 37 7.69 11.25 14.47
C LEU A 37 9.21 11.36 14.63
N SER A 38 9.89 11.84 13.58
CA SER A 38 11.35 12.04 13.61
C SER A 38 11.75 13.09 14.66
N LYS A 39 11.02 14.21 14.74
CA LYS A 39 11.23 15.24 15.77
C LYS A 39 10.92 14.74 17.18
N ALA A 40 9.99 13.79 17.33
CA ALA A 40 9.71 13.10 18.58
C ALA A 40 10.75 12.02 18.93
N GLN A 41 11.85 11.92 18.17
CA GLN A 41 12.91 10.92 18.34
C GLN A 41 12.38 9.48 18.31
N THR A 42 11.28 9.26 17.56
CA THR A 42 10.77 7.90 17.31
C THR A 42 11.85 7.11 16.56
N PRO A 43 12.14 5.85 16.94
CA PRO A 43 13.13 5.04 16.26
C PRO A 43 12.81 4.85 14.77
N ASP A 44 13.84 4.88 13.93
CA ASP A 44 13.71 4.70 12.47
C ASP A 44 12.91 3.44 12.10
N SER A 45 13.16 2.33 12.80
CA SER A 45 12.45 1.06 12.59
C SER A 45 10.94 1.17 12.81
N GLU A 46 10.51 1.96 13.80
CA GLU A 46 9.09 2.18 14.08
C GLU A 46 8.46 3.09 13.02
N ILE A 47 9.18 4.13 12.57
CA ILE A 47 8.72 5.00 11.48
C ILE A 47 8.55 4.19 10.19
N ILE A 48 9.53 3.36 9.86
CA ILE A 48 9.49 2.44 8.70
C ILE A 48 8.31 1.47 8.81
N GLN A 49 8.10 0.87 9.99
CA GLN A 49 6.97 -0.04 10.21
C GLN A 49 5.61 0.66 10.04
N ARG A 50 5.50 1.92 10.47
CA ARG A 50 4.30 2.75 10.25
C ARG A 50 4.08 3.03 8.77
N ILE A 51 5.14 3.34 8.01
CA ILE A 51 5.06 3.52 6.55
C ILE A 51 4.57 2.22 5.89
N GLN A 52 5.19 1.08 6.21
CA GLN A 52 4.79 -0.25 5.72
C GLN A 52 3.32 -0.54 5.99
N THR A 53 2.89 -0.35 7.23
CA THR A 53 1.52 -0.62 7.68
C THR A 53 0.50 0.29 6.99
N SER A 54 0.88 1.56 6.79
CA SER A 54 0.05 2.53 6.04
C SER A 54 0.01 2.25 4.54
N GLY A 55 0.91 1.41 4.02
CA GLY A 55 1.06 1.12 2.59
C GLY A 55 1.20 2.37 1.73
N THR A 56 1.63 3.48 2.31
CA THR A 56 1.78 4.76 1.60
C THR A 56 3.06 4.70 0.78
N VAL A 57 2.96 5.05 -0.49
CA VAL A 57 4.09 5.14 -1.40
C VAL A 57 4.25 6.60 -1.81
N TYR A 58 5.45 7.16 -1.62
CA TYR A 58 5.74 8.56 -1.93
C TYR A 58 6.63 8.67 -3.15
N ARG A 59 6.32 9.59 -4.06
CA ARG A 59 7.24 10.00 -5.12
C ARG A 59 7.93 11.28 -4.68
N LEU A 60 9.11 11.16 -4.10
CA LEU A 60 9.89 12.31 -3.64
C LEU A 60 10.70 12.94 -4.78
N SER A 61 10.65 14.26 -4.87
CA SER A 61 11.61 15.08 -5.63
C SER A 61 12.90 15.30 -4.84
N ALA A 62 13.95 15.76 -5.52
CA ALA A 62 15.21 16.12 -4.86
C ALA A 62 15.03 17.21 -3.78
N VAL A 63 14.13 18.17 -4.01
CA VAL A 63 13.82 19.23 -3.04
C VAL A 63 13.15 18.67 -1.79
N GLU A 64 12.23 17.72 -1.95
CA GLU A 64 11.55 17.06 -0.82
C GLU A 64 12.50 16.18 -0.01
N ILE A 65 13.42 15.45 -0.66
CA ILE A 65 14.47 14.69 0.03
C ILE A 65 15.30 15.62 0.94
N VAL A 66 15.76 16.75 0.40
CA VAL A 66 16.52 17.75 1.16
C VAL A 66 15.67 18.34 2.28
N HIS A 67 14.39 18.60 2.04
CA HIS A 67 13.47 19.12 3.04
C HIS A 67 13.27 18.15 4.21
N LEU A 68 13.04 16.86 3.93
CA LEU A 68 12.87 15.83 4.95
C LEU A 68 14.14 15.69 5.80
N HIS A 69 15.31 15.61 5.16
CA HIS A 69 16.59 15.53 5.85
C HIS A 69 16.82 16.76 6.76
N LYS A 70 16.62 17.98 6.23
CA LYS A 70 16.74 19.21 7.03
C LYS A 70 15.71 19.32 8.15
N SER A 71 14.58 18.63 8.01
CA SER A 71 13.51 18.60 9.01
C SER A 71 13.75 17.56 10.12
N GLY A 72 14.85 16.83 10.07
CA GLY A 72 15.28 15.87 11.08
C GLY A 72 14.90 14.42 10.79
N VAL A 73 14.38 14.12 9.59
CA VAL A 73 14.16 12.73 9.17
C VAL A 73 15.52 12.10 8.84
N SER A 74 15.78 10.93 9.39
CA SER A 74 17.04 10.21 9.18
C SER A 74 17.17 9.73 7.73
N ASN A 75 18.42 9.58 7.28
CA ASN A 75 18.71 9.02 5.95
C ASN A 75 18.15 7.59 5.81
N GLY A 76 18.16 6.78 6.89
CA GLY A 76 17.61 5.43 6.85
C GLY A 76 16.10 5.39 6.53
N VAL A 77 15.32 6.33 7.08
CA VAL A 77 13.90 6.45 6.74
C VAL A 77 13.71 6.97 5.31
N ILE A 78 14.51 7.95 4.88
CA ILE A 78 14.45 8.50 3.52
C ILE A 78 14.79 7.43 2.48
N ASP A 79 15.87 6.67 2.68
CA ASP A 79 16.30 5.59 1.81
C ASP A 79 15.21 4.52 1.70
N TYR A 80 14.58 4.17 2.82
CA TYR A 80 13.44 3.26 2.83
C TYR A 80 12.26 3.79 1.98
N ILE A 81 11.92 5.08 2.09
CA ILE A 81 10.85 5.69 1.29
C ILE A 81 11.16 5.60 -0.21
N LEU A 82 12.39 5.90 -0.60
CA LEU A 82 12.82 5.85 -2.00
C LEU A 82 12.79 4.42 -2.55
N GLN A 83 13.30 3.46 -1.78
CA GLN A 83 13.28 2.04 -2.17
C GLN A 83 11.84 1.54 -2.30
N ASN A 84 10.97 1.87 -1.35
CA ASN A 84 9.55 1.50 -1.38
C ASN A 84 8.83 2.04 -2.63
N TYR A 85 9.20 3.24 -3.11
CA TYR A 85 8.69 3.76 -4.40
C TYR A 85 9.15 2.94 -5.60
N VAL A 86 10.45 2.62 -5.66
CA VAL A 86 11.02 1.79 -6.73
C VAL A 86 10.35 0.43 -6.77
N ASP A 87 10.15 -0.20 -5.61
CA ASP A 87 9.50 -1.50 -5.50
C ASP A 87 8.03 -1.45 -5.91
N ALA A 88 7.32 -0.37 -5.58
CA ALA A 88 5.93 -0.17 -6.01
C ALA A 88 5.82 -0.01 -7.53
N VAL A 89 6.73 0.73 -8.17
CA VAL A 89 6.76 0.88 -9.64
C VAL A 89 7.08 -0.46 -10.30
N ARG A 90 8.05 -1.20 -9.77
CA ARG A 90 8.37 -2.56 -10.24
C ARG A 90 7.16 -3.48 -10.08
N TRP A 91 6.45 -3.44 -8.97
CA TRP A 91 5.25 -4.25 -8.82
C TRP A 91 4.20 -3.92 -9.90
N GLN A 92 3.95 -2.62 -10.14
CA GLN A 92 2.99 -2.15 -11.12
C GLN A 92 3.35 -2.56 -12.56
N GLU A 93 4.62 -2.45 -12.95
CA GLU A 93 5.06 -2.84 -14.30
C GLU A 93 4.95 -4.36 -14.49
N ARG A 94 5.21 -5.15 -13.45
CA ARG A 94 4.99 -6.60 -13.49
C ARG A 94 3.52 -6.95 -13.69
N GLU A 95 2.62 -6.34 -12.92
CA GLU A 95 1.18 -6.54 -13.08
C GLU A 95 0.70 -6.16 -14.48
N ARG A 96 1.22 -5.06 -15.05
CA ARG A 96 0.93 -4.65 -16.42
C ARG A 96 1.38 -5.71 -17.43
N CYS A 97 2.57 -6.28 -17.24
CA CYS A 97 3.10 -7.34 -18.09
C CYS A 97 2.28 -8.64 -17.99
N GLU A 98 1.87 -9.05 -16.79
CA GLU A 98 1.02 -10.22 -16.58
C GLU A 98 -0.36 -10.03 -17.20
N MET A 99 -1.00 -8.90 -16.94
CA MET A 99 -2.35 -8.60 -17.41
C MET A 99 -2.41 -8.41 -18.94
N ASN A 100 -1.31 -7.93 -19.54
CA ASN A 100 -1.19 -7.70 -20.97
C ASN A 100 -0.25 -8.70 -21.67
N TRP A 101 -0.26 -9.95 -21.21
CA TRP A 101 0.54 -11.04 -21.80
C TRP A 101 0.36 -11.18 -23.31
N TYR A 102 -0.85 -10.91 -23.82
CA TYR A 102 -1.18 -11.05 -25.23
C TYR A 102 -0.48 -10.01 -26.15
N PHE A 103 -0.21 -8.79 -25.66
CA PHE A 103 0.43 -7.73 -26.44
C PHE A 103 1.92 -7.54 -26.12
N HIS A 104 2.37 -7.89 -24.92
CA HIS A 104 3.76 -7.65 -24.48
C HIS A 104 4.52 -8.91 -24.04
N GLY A 105 3.91 -10.09 -24.13
CA GLY A 105 4.40 -11.36 -23.55
C GLY A 105 5.90 -11.64 -23.73
N PRO A 106 6.44 -11.70 -24.97
CA PRO A 106 7.86 -11.97 -25.16
C PRO A 106 8.75 -10.80 -24.71
N TYR A 107 8.34 -9.55 -24.85
CA TYR A 107 9.16 -8.38 -24.51
C TYR A 107 9.30 -8.16 -23.00
N CYS A 108 8.28 -8.51 -22.23
CA CYS A 108 8.28 -8.40 -20.77
C CYS A 108 9.30 -9.33 -20.09
N TYR A 109 9.61 -10.49 -20.68
CA TYR A 109 10.55 -11.46 -20.11
C TYR A 109 12.03 -11.04 -20.26
N TRP A 110 12.36 -10.24 -21.28
CA TRP A 110 13.75 -9.83 -21.59
C TRP A 110 14.16 -8.47 -21.01
N HIS A 111 13.21 -7.63 -20.57
CA HIS A 111 13.48 -6.25 -20.13
C HIS A 111 13.44 -6.05 -18.60
N TRP A 112 13.19 -7.11 -17.83
CA TRP A 112 13.11 -7.04 -16.37
C TRP A 112 14.51 -7.09 -15.73
N PRO A 113 14.97 -6.06 -15.01
CA PRO A 113 16.18 -6.18 -14.21
C PRO A 113 15.94 -7.09 -12.99
N PRO A 114 16.94 -7.85 -12.52
CA PRO A 114 16.82 -8.72 -11.35
C PRO A 114 16.43 -7.96 -10.06
#